data_AF-A0A958AKZ8-F1
#
_entry.id   AF-A0A958AKZ8-F1
#
_cell.length_a   1.000
_cell.length_b   1.000
_cell.length_c   1.000
_cell.angle_alpha   90.00
_cell.angle_beta   90.00
_cell.angle_gamma   90.00
#
_symmetry.space_group_name_H-M   'P 1'
#
loop_
_entity.id
_entity.type
_entity.pdbx_description
1 polymer ?
#
loop_
_entity_poly.entity_id
_entity_poly.type
_entity_poly.pdbx_seq_one_letter_code
_entity_poly.pdbx_strand_id
1 'polypeptide(L)'
;AIVYHPHRETWWEYAKTKLGRAYWRTVVYKRYPSKAIKDSYTPQILKVQILLAPLCVVGLLWFLLARETQALLLFAPFLLTTLPMMQFAVQQKHYAVALWVPWGLWLRSVVFALGVAAGIVLSNRTTQNAESVLQK
;
A
#
# COMPACT_ATOMS: atom_id res chain seq x y z
N ALA A 1 -29.13 9.87 15.24
CA ALA A 1 -28.75 8.44 15.30
C ALA A 1 -27.31 8.34 15.83
N ILE A 2 -27.03 7.48 16.80
CA ILE A 2 -25.67 7.23 17.31
C ILE A 2 -25.13 6.01 16.55
N VAL A 3 -24.08 6.20 15.75
CA VAL A 3 -23.40 5.11 15.04
C VAL A 3 -22.11 4.79 15.78
N TYR A 4 -21.99 3.57 16.32
CA TYR A 4 -20.75 3.09 16.92
C TYR A 4 -19.77 2.65 15.83
N HIS A 5 -18.58 3.25 15.82
CA HIS A 5 -17.48 2.83 14.96
C HIS A 5 -16.43 2.09 15.80
N PRO A 6 -16.41 0.74 15.78
CA PRO A 6 -15.36 -0.01 16.46
C PRO A 6 -14.03 0.24 15.76
N HIS A 7 -13.05 0.73 16.51
CA HIS A 7 -11.69 0.86 16.02
C HIS A 7 -11.02 -0.52 16.01
N ARG A 8 -10.22 -0.76 14.97
CA ARG A 8 -9.40 -1.96 14.86
C ARG A 8 -8.28 -1.85 15.89
N GLU A 9 -8.23 -2.77 16.85
CA GLU A 9 -7.31 -2.67 17.99
C GLU A 9 -5.92 -3.19 17.66
N THR A 10 -5.77 -3.98 16.58
CA THR A 10 -4.49 -4.60 16.22
C THR A 10 -3.97 -4.20 14.84
N TRP A 11 -2.64 -4.20 14.71
CA TRP A 11 -1.94 -4.00 13.43
C TRP A 11 -2.32 -5.03 12.37
N TRP A 12 -2.63 -6.27 12.78
CA TRP A 12 -3.02 -7.33 11.86
C TRP A 12 -4.39 -7.09 11.24
N GLU A 13 -5.39 -6.70 12.03
CA GLU A 13 -6.70 -6.38 11.51
C GLU A 13 -6.69 -5.10 10.66
N TYR A 14 -5.84 -4.15 11.03
CA TYR A 14 -5.55 -2.98 10.20
C TYR A 14 -4.98 -3.40 8.83
N ALA A 15 -3.97 -4.28 8.82
CA ALA A 15 -3.37 -4.79 7.59
C ALA A 15 -4.39 -5.55 6.72
N LYS A 16 -5.18 -6.46 7.30
CA LYS A 16 -6.28 -7.15 6.60
C LYS A 16 -7.24 -6.17 5.92
N THR A 17 -7.61 -5.10 6.63
CA THR A 17 -8.49 -4.06 6.09
C THR A 17 -7.83 -3.33 4.91
N LYS A 18 -6.54 -3.00 5.00
CA LYS A 18 -5.82 -2.32 3.91
C LYS A 18 -5.61 -3.22 2.70
N LEU A 19 -5.31 -4.50 2.92
CA LEU A 19 -5.18 -5.51 1.86
C LEU A 19 -6.49 -5.66 1.11
N GLY A 20 -7.60 -5.87 1.82
CA GLY A 20 -8.92 -6.01 1.21
C GLY A 20 -9.34 -4.76 0.43
N ARG A 21 -9.10 -3.56 0.98
CA ARG A 21 -9.37 -2.30 0.27
C ARG A 21 -8.53 -2.16 -1.01
N ALA A 22 -7.25 -2.51 -0.96
CA ALA A 22 -6.36 -2.48 -2.11
C ALA A 22 -6.81 -3.46 -3.20
N TYR A 23 -7.11 -4.70 -2.81
CA TYR A 23 -7.61 -5.75 -3.70
C TYR A 23 -8.87 -5.32 -4.45
N TRP A 24 -9.93 -4.96 -3.72
CA TRP A 24 -11.22 -4.63 -4.34
C TRP A 24 -11.15 -3.38 -5.21
N ARG A 25 -10.34 -2.40 -4.81
CA ARG A 25 -10.11 -1.22 -5.65
C ARG A 25 -9.47 -1.57 -6.98
N THR A 26 -8.48 -2.46 -6.98
CA THR A 26 -7.86 -2.92 -8.22
C THR A 26 -8.87 -3.61 -9.13
N VAL A 27 -9.73 -4.46 -8.58
CA VAL A 27 -10.84 -5.09 -9.33
C VAL A 27 -11.75 -4.03 -9.96
N VAL A 28 -12.14 -3.00 -9.19
CA VAL A 28 -12.97 -1.90 -9.69
C VAL A 28 -12.25 -1.07 -10.75
N TYR A 29 -10.97 -0.76 -10.57
CA TYR A 29 -10.18 0.01 -11.53
C TYR A 29 -9.94 -0.73 -12.84
N LYS A 30 -9.83 -2.06 -12.80
CA LYS A 30 -9.79 -2.89 -14.00
C LYS A 30 -11.08 -2.73 -14.83
N ARG A 31 -12.24 -2.66 -14.17
CA ARG A 31 -13.54 -2.46 -14.83
C ARG A 31 -13.80 -1.00 -15.25
N TYR A 32 -13.30 -0.04 -14.47
CA TYR A 32 -13.54 1.40 -14.65
C TYR A 32 -12.23 2.21 -14.52
N PRO A 33 -11.34 2.17 -15.53
CA PRO A 33 -10.01 2.76 -15.44
C PRO A 33 -10.03 4.28 -15.22
N SER A 34 -11.04 4.98 -15.75
CA SER A 34 -11.22 6.43 -15.55
C SER A 34 -11.39 6.81 -14.07
N LYS A 35 -11.88 5.90 -13.22
CA LYS A 35 -12.02 6.12 -11.78
C LYS A 35 -10.69 6.03 -11.04
N ALA A 36 -9.67 5.37 -11.58
CA ALA A 36 -8.37 5.23 -10.92
C ALA A 36 -7.61 6.56 -10.82
N ILE A 37 -7.80 7.44 -11.82
CA ILE A 37 -7.12 8.75 -11.90
C ILE A 37 -7.81 9.77 -11.00
N LYS A 38 -9.15 9.85 -11.08
CA LYS A 38 -10.00 10.83 -10.36
C LYS A 38 -10.39 10.43 -8.94
N ASP A 39 -9.76 9.39 -8.39
CA ASP A 39 -10.05 8.95 -7.03
C ASP A 39 -9.48 9.92 -5.99
N SER A 40 -10.32 10.88 -5.56
CA SER A 40 -9.99 11.84 -4.49
C SER A 40 -9.82 11.19 -3.13
N TYR A 41 -10.35 9.98 -2.91
CA TYR A 41 -10.24 9.28 -1.63
C TYR A 41 -8.81 8.78 -1.36
N THR A 42 -7.96 8.75 -2.40
CA THR A 42 -6.59 8.25 -2.31
C THR A 42 -5.60 9.32 -2.74
N PRO A 43 -4.83 9.89 -1.80
CA PRO A 43 -3.80 10.85 -2.12
C PRO A 43 -2.83 10.31 -3.18
N GLN A 44 -2.37 11.15 -4.12
CA GLN A 44 -1.43 10.70 -5.15
C GLN A 44 -0.11 10.22 -4.53
N ILE A 45 0.32 10.85 -3.43
CA ILE A 45 1.50 10.42 -2.67
C ILE A 45 1.39 8.97 -2.17
N LEU A 46 0.17 8.52 -1.86
CA LEU A 46 -0.07 7.13 -1.47
C LEU A 46 0.15 6.18 -2.65
N LYS A 47 -0.28 6.55 -3.86
CA LYS A 47 -0.02 5.71 -5.06
C LYS A 47 1.49 5.58 -5.32
N VAL A 48 2.23 6.68 -5.18
CA VAL A 48 3.69 6.69 -5.28
C VAL A 48 4.33 5.79 -4.21
N GLN A 49 3.90 5.88 -2.96
CA GLN A 49 4.39 5.01 -1.87
C GLN A 49 4.12 3.52 -2.13
N ILE A 50 2.96 3.18 -2.68
CA ILE A 50 2.62 1.80 -3.05
C ILE A 50 3.57 1.30 -4.15
N LEU A 51 3.88 2.15 -5.14
CA LEU A 51 4.79 1.81 -6.23
C LEU A 51 6.25 1.66 -5.75
N LEU A 52 6.69 2.50 -4.80
CA LEU A 52 8.04 2.48 -4.25
C LEU A 52 8.26 1.38 -3.20
N ALA A 53 7.22 0.92 -2.52
CA ALA A 53 7.36 -0.04 -1.42
C ALA A 53 8.06 -1.37 -1.81
N PRO A 54 7.80 -1.99 -2.98
CA PRO A 54 8.53 -3.16 -3.44
C PRO A 54 10.03 -2.90 -3.62
N LEU A 55 10.42 -1.69 -4.05
CA LEU A 55 11.83 -1.32 -4.22
C LEU A 55 12.58 -1.33 -2.88
N CYS A 56 11.92 -0.87 -1.81
CA CYS A 56 12.47 -0.95 -0.46
C CYS A 56 12.60 -2.41 0.03
N VAL A 57 11.66 -3.30 -0.33
CA VAL A 57 11.78 -4.74 -0.03
C VAL A 57 12.99 -5.33 -0.75
N VAL A 58 13.17 -5.01 -2.03
CA VAL A 58 14.34 -5.46 -2.81
C VAL A 58 15.65 -4.93 -2.20
N GLY A 59 15.70 -3.65 -1.84
CA GLY A 59 16.88 -3.07 -1.18
C GLY A 59 17.19 -3.70 0.17
N LEU A 60 16.17 -4.02 0.97
CA LEU A 60 16.36 -4.73 2.23
C LEU A 60 16.93 -6.13 2.02
N LEU A 61 16.35 -6.89 1.08
CA LEU A 61 16.81 -8.25 0.77
C LEU A 61 18.25 -8.22 0.23
N TRP A 62 18.56 -7.28 -0.68
CA TRP A 62 19.92 -7.09 -1.18
C TRP A 62 20.90 -6.78 -0.04
N PHE A 63 20.57 -5.82 0.83
CA PHE A 63 21.41 -5.49 1.99
C PHE A 63 21.63 -6.71 2.90
N LEU A 64 20.60 -7.51 3.17
CA LEU A 64 20.72 -8.68 4.05
C LEU A 64 21.55 -9.80 3.43
N LEU A 65 21.45 -10.01 2.11
CA LEU A 65 22.13 -11.08 1.40
C LEU A 65 23.56 -10.73 1.02
N ALA A 66 23.78 -9.54 0.44
CA ALA A 66 25.07 -9.11 -0.08
C ALA A 66 25.86 -8.22 0.90
N ARG A 67 25.24 -7.74 1.98
CA ARG A 67 25.84 -6.83 2.98
C ARG A 67 26.32 -5.49 2.40
N GLU A 68 25.87 -5.16 1.20
CA GLU A 68 26.23 -3.92 0.53
C GLU A 68 25.35 -2.76 1.01
N THR A 69 25.96 -1.73 1.59
CA THR A 69 25.25 -0.56 2.11
C THR A 69 24.62 0.29 1.02
N GLN A 70 25.12 0.23 -0.22
CA GLN A 70 24.54 0.91 -1.38
C GLN A 70 23.09 0.48 -1.66
N ALA A 71 22.70 -0.73 -1.26
CA ALA A 71 21.33 -1.21 -1.38
C ALA A 71 20.33 -0.35 -0.57
N LEU A 72 20.79 0.32 0.48
CA LEU A 72 19.95 1.21 1.30
C LEU A 72 19.56 2.49 0.54
N LEU A 73 20.26 2.86 -0.54
CA LEU A 73 19.88 4.00 -1.38
C LEU A 73 18.49 3.82 -2.01
N LEU A 74 18.02 2.59 -2.16
CA LEU A 74 16.67 2.26 -2.64
C LEU A 74 15.56 2.74 -1.69
N PHE A 75 15.88 3.04 -0.43
CA PHE A 75 14.93 3.62 0.53
C PHE A 75 14.79 5.13 0.37
N ALA A 76 15.80 5.82 -0.17
CA ALA A 76 15.82 7.28 -0.27
C ALA A 76 14.54 7.87 -0.91
N PRO A 77 14.08 7.43 -2.10
CA PRO A 77 12.87 7.99 -2.69
C PRO A 77 11.64 7.75 -1.82
N PHE A 78 11.54 6.59 -1.16
CA PHE A 78 10.43 6.30 -0.26
C PHE A 78 10.45 7.23 0.96
N LEU A 79 11.60 7.41 1.60
CA LEU A 79 11.75 8.27 2.77
C LEU A 79 11.35 9.72 2.47
N LEU A 80 11.70 10.24 1.28
CA LEU A 80 11.27 11.57 0.84
C LEU A 80 9.75 11.72 0.82
N THR A 81 9.01 10.68 0.43
CA THR A 81 7.53 10.72 0.45
C THR A 81 6.92 10.71 1.86
N THR A 82 7.69 10.34 2.89
CA THR A 82 7.22 10.31 4.28
C THR A 82 7.33 11.66 4.98
N LEU A 83 8.14 12.57 4.43
CA LEU A 83 8.43 13.88 5.02
C LEU A 83 7.16 14.71 5.33
N PRO A 84 6.15 14.83 4.45
CA PRO A 84 4.97 15.64 4.76
C PRO A 84 4.18 15.10 5.97
N MET A 85 4.09 13.77 6.09
CA MET A 85 3.42 13.14 7.23
C MET A 85 4.24 13.26 8.52
N MET A 86 5.56 13.15 8.41
CA MET A 86 6.47 13.32 9.54
C MET A 86 6.42 14.77 10.07
N GLN A 87 6.47 15.75 9.17
CA GLN A 87 6.30 17.17 9.49
C GLN A 87 4.96 17.43 10.17
N PHE A 88 3.87 16.86 9.64
CA PHE A 88 2.56 16.94 10.27
C PHE A 88 2.57 16.34 11.69
N ALA A 89 3.15 15.16 11.91
CA ALA A 89 3.23 14.54 13.23
C ALA A 89 4.05 15.37 14.23
N VAL A 90 5.14 15.99 13.78
CA VAL A 90 5.94 16.93 14.59
C VAL A 90 5.17 18.19 14.93
N GLN A 91 4.44 18.78 13.97
CA GLN A 91 3.60 19.95 14.19
C GLN A 91 2.51 19.70 15.24
N GLN A 92 1.98 18.47 15.28
CA GLN A 92 1.02 18.03 16.30
C GLN A 92 1.67 17.64 17.64
N LYS A 93 2.97 17.90 17.81
CA LYS A 93 3.75 17.58 19.03
C LYS A 93 3.81 16.08 19.37
N HIS A 94 3.61 15.20 18.39
CA HIS A 94 3.68 13.75 18.55
C HIS A 94 5.04 13.20 18.06
N TYR A 95 6.12 13.55 18.75
CA TYR A 95 7.49 13.19 18.35
C TYR A 95 7.76 11.69 18.27
N ALA A 96 7.24 10.93 19.25
CA ALA A 96 7.35 9.47 19.24
C ALA A 96 6.68 8.88 17.98
N VAL A 97 5.51 9.39 17.61
CA VAL A 97 4.81 8.94 16.39
C VAL A 97 5.60 9.32 15.15
N ALA A 98 6.16 10.53 15.09
CA ALA A 98 6.96 10.99 13.95
C ALA A 98 8.14 10.05 13.63
N LEU A 99 8.79 9.48 14.65
CA LEU A 99 9.85 8.48 14.46
C LEU A 99 9.34 7.18 13.84
N TRP A 100 8.13 6.75 14.21
CA TRP A 100 7.51 5.53 13.69
C TRP A 100 6.79 5.72 12.35
N VAL A 101 6.57 6.95 11.88
CA VAL A 101 5.86 7.26 10.62
C VAL A 101 6.49 6.55 9.43
N PRO A 102 7.82 6.62 9.17
CA PRO A 102 8.40 5.98 7.99
C PRO A 102 8.15 4.47 7.97
N TRP A 103 8.31 3.82 9.12
CA TRP A 103 8.07 2.39 9.28
C TRP A 103 6.60 2.02 9.07
N GLY A 104 5.68 2.73 9.72
CA GLY A 104 4.24 2.49 9.58
C GLY A 104 3.72 2.72 8.16
N LEU A 105 4.20 3.76 7.47
CA LEU A 105 3.86 4.03 6.08
C LEU A 105 4.43 2.97 5.14
N TRP A 106 5.63 2.46 5.41
CA TRP A 106 6.24 1.41 4.61
C TRP A 106 5.45 0.09 4.72
N LEU A 107 5.20 -0.39 5.94
CA LEU A 107 4.39 -1.60 6.17
C LEU A 107 3.03 -1.50 5.50
N ARG A 108 2.35 -0.36 5.69
CA ARG A 108 1.05 -0.09 5.06
C ARG A 108 1.15 -0.17 3.54
N SER A 109 2.20 0.41 2.95
CA SER A 109 2.38 0.45 1.49
C SER A 109 2.72 -0.92 0.91
N VAL A 110 3.48 -1.76 1.62
CA VAL A 110 3.72 -3.17 1.27
C VAL A 110 2.41 -3.94 1.25
N VAL A 111 1.58 -3.81 2.29
CA VAL A 111 0.26 -4.48 2.36
C VAL A 111 -0.66 -4.03 1.21
N PHE A 112 -0.64 -2.74 0.85
CA PHE A 112 -1.37 -2.24 -0.30
C PHE A 112 -0.83 -2.82 -1.62
N ALA A 113 0.49 -2.86 -1.81
CA ALA A 113 1.11 -3.43 -3.00
C ALA A 113 0.73 -4.90 -3.18
N LEU A 114 0.74 -5.69 -2.09
CA LEU A 114 0.28 -7.08 -2.08
C LEU A 114 -1.20 -7.19 -2.47
N GLY A 115 -2.06 -6.35 -1.91
CA GLY A 115 -3.48 -6.34 -2.28
C GLY A 115 -3.72 -5.95 -3.74
N VAL A 116 -2.94 -5.00 -4.27
CA VAL A 116 -2.98 -4.63 -5.70
C VAL A 116 -2.55 -5.81 -6.57
N ALA A 117 -1.43 -6.45 -6.26
CA ALA A 117 -0.93 -7.61 -7.00
C ALA A 117 -1.94 -8.78 -6.98
N ALA A 118 -2.51 -9.08 -5.81
CA ALA A 118 -3.57 -10.08 -5.68
C ALA A 118 -4.81 -9.71 -6.51
N GLY A 119 -5.20 -8.43 -6.54
CA GLY A 119 -6.32 -7.94 -7.36
C GLY A 119 -6.08 -8.13 -8.85
N ILE A 120 -4.87 -7.89 -9.33
CA ILE A 120 -4.50 -8.12 -10.74
C ILE A 120 -4.54 -9.62 -11.05
N VAL A 121 -3.85 -10.45 -10.25
CA VAL A 121 -3.69 -11.90 -10.52
C VAL A 121 -5.01 -12.65 -10.40
N LEU A 122 -5.75 -12.46 -9.30
CA LEU A 122 -6.97 -13.24 -9.03
C LEU A 122 -8.15 -12.79 -9.90
N SER A 123 -8.27 -11.49 -10.19
CA SER A 123 -9.35 -11.02 -11.08
C SER A 123 -9.18 -11.51 -12.52
N ASN A 124 -7.95 -11.71 -12.99
CA ASN A 124 -7.67 -12.29 -14.30
C ASN A 124 -8.14 -13.75 -14.36
N ARG A 125 -7.92 -14.53 -13.30
CA ARG A 125 -8.39 -15.93 -13.22
C ARG A 125 -9.92 -16.02 -13.28
N THR A 126 -10.63 -15.12 -12.59
CA THR A 126 -12.09 -15.10 -12.64
C THR A 126 -12.62 -14.82 -14.05
N THR A 127 -12.02 -13.87 -14.77
CA THR A 127 -12.44 -13.55 -16.15
C THR A 127 -12.17 -14.72 -17.10
N GLN A 128 -10.97 -15.32 -17.06
CA GLN A 128 -10.61 -16.46 -17.90
C GLN A 128 -11.51 -17.69 -17.66
N ASN A 129 -11.81 -18.00 -16.39
CA ASN A 129 -12.70 -19.10 -16.04
C ASN A 129 -14.12 -18.85 -16.57
N ALA A 130 -14.64 -17.63 -16.47
CA ALA A 130 -15.97 -17.29 -16.98
C ALA A 130 -16.07 -17.43 -18.51
N GLU A 131 -15.07 -16.98 -19.25
CA GLU A 131 -15.01 -17.13 -20.71
C GLU A 131 -14.96 -18.61 -21.13
N SER A 132 -14.21 -19.45 -20.39
CA SER A 132 -14.12 -20.89 -20.68
C SER A 132 -15.42 -21.67 -20.44
N VAL A 133 -16.30 -21.19 -19.56
CA VAL A 133 -17.61 -21.81 -19.29
C VAL A 133 -18.61 -21.44 -20.38
N LEU A 134 -18.54 -20.22 -20.93
CA LEU A 134 -19.43 -19.75 -22.00
C LEU A 134 -19.11 -20.35 -23.38
N GLN A 135 -17.91 -20.92 -23.56
CA GLN A 135 -17.48 -21.58 -24.79
C GLN A 135 -17.81 -23.09 -24.84
N LYS A 136 -18.39 -23.66 -23.78
CA LYS A 136 -18.88 -25.04 -23.74
C LYS A 136 -20.40 -25.06 -23.89
#